data_AF-A0AAJ0M7H1-F1
#
_entry.id   AF-A0AAJ0M7H1-F1
#
_cell.length_a   1.000
_cell.length_b   1.000
_cell.length_c   1.000
_cell.angle_alpha   90.00
_cell.angle_beta   90.00
_cell.angle_gamma   90.00
#
_symmetry.space_group_name_H-M   'P 1'
#
loop_
_entity.id
_entity.type
_entity.pdbx_description
1 polymer ?
#
loop_
_entity_poly.entity_id
_entity_poly.type
_entity_poly.pdbx_seq_one_letter_code
_entity_poly.pdbx_strand_id
1 'polypeptide(L)'
;MKDPLYAGSQSARIRDLTKQLQERRMQVNLKGHEIKGIDKQIKIQQVRLKLNRTFAACQLKPSYDFELTKNISLRELNPRALPTLRGTFSLPELLFDFDFPGHFMRRIRSVSVSIPCVIGPYTSLAATRFLTEHRYRVNSAASDGNSYLGSVSNNVPISQVAISSGMQDSGTF
;
A
#
# COMPACT_ATOMS: atom_id res chain seq x y z
N MET A 1 -47.66 29.73 -62.32
CA MET A 1 -48.62 29.67 -61.19
C MET A 1 -48.49 28.27 -60.61
N LYS A 2 -47.96 28.08 -59.39
CA LYS A 2 -47.78 26.74 -58.79
C LYS A 2 -49.06 26.37 -58.04
N ASP A 3 -49.61 25.19 -58.32
CA ASP A 3 -50.90 24.75 -57.79
C ASP A 3 -50.85 24.56 -56.25
N PRO A 4 -51.82 25.10 -55.49
CA PRO A 4 -51.82 25.07 -54.03
C PRO A 4 -52.01 23.66 -53.44
N LEU A 5 -52.57 22.71 -54.19
CA LEU A 5 -52.76 21.31 -53.78
C LEU A 5 -51.45 20.51 -53.70
N TYR A 6 -50.47 20.81 -54.57
CA TYR A 6 -49.16 20.14 -54.57
C TYR A 6 -48.29 20.58 -53.37
N ALA A 7 -48.42 21.84 -52.94
CA ALA A 7 -47.71 22.39 -51.78
C ALA A 7 -48.18 21.77 -50.44
N GLY A 8 -49.47 21.46 -50.30
CA GLY A 8 -50.03 20.79 -49.12
C GLY A 8 -49.50 19.35 -48.92
N SER A 9 -49.35 18.60 -50.01
CA SER A 9 -48.79 17.23 -49.99
C SER A 9 -47.30 17.23 -49.60
N GLN A 10 -46.51 18.18 -50.10
CA GLN A 10 -45.10 18.31 -49.72
C GLN A 10 -44.91 18.71 -48.25
N SER A 11 -45.73 19.61 -47.73
CA SER A 11 -45.69 20.05 -46.32
C SER A 11 -45.97 18.89 -45.34
N ALA A 12 -46.94 18.03 -45.66
CA ALA A 12 -47.25 16.84 -44.87
C ALA A 12 -46.06 15.86 -44.83
N ARG A 13 -45.43 15.59 -45.98
CA ARG A 13 -44.27 14.70 -46.08
C ARG A 13 -43.06 15.22 -45.30
N ILE A 14 -42.80 16.53 -45.34
CA ILE A 14 -41.74 17.17 -44.57
C ILE A 14 -42.04 17.05 -43.08
N ARG A 15 -43.29 17.29 -42.64
CA ARG A 15 -43.69 17.14 -41.24
C ARG A 15 -43.52 15.71 -40.72
N ASP A 16 -43.83 14.72 -41.53
CA ASP A 16 -43.71 13.32 -41.14
C ASP A 16 -42.22 12.91 -41.07
N LEU A 17 -41.40 13.41 -41.99
CA LEU A 17 -39.94 13.25 -41.93
C LEU A 17 -39.33 13.96 -40.72
N THR A 18 -39.78 15.17 -40.38
CA THR A 18 -39.28 15.90 -39.20
C THR A 18 -39.68 15.22 -37.90
N LYS A 19 -40.91 14.69 -37.80
CA LYS A 19 -41.33 13.83 -36.68
C LYS A 19 -40.46 12.59 -36.56
N GLN A 20 -40.21 11.89 -37.67
CA GLN A 20 -39.34 10.72 -37.68
C GLN A 20 -37.91 11.06 -37.22
N LEU A 21 -37.37 12.21 -37.62
CA LEU A 21 -36.06 12.68 -37.17
C LEU A 21 -36.06 13.06 -35.68
N GLN A 22 -37.13 13.68 -35.18
CA GLN A 22 -37.28 13.99 -33.75
C GLN A 22 -37.36 12.73 -32.90
N GLU A 23 -38.12 11.73 -33.34
CA GLU A 23 -38.25 10.45 -32.65
C GLU A 23 -36.91 9.69 -32.61
N ARG A 24 -36.17 9.64 -33.72
CA ARG A 24 -34.83 9.05 -33.74
C ARG A 24 -33.85 9.77 -32.82
N ARG A 25 -33.88 11.11 -32.78
CA ARG A 25 -33.04 11.90 -31.86
C ARG A 25 -33.39 11.61 -30.40
N MET A 26 -34.67 11.57 -30.07
CA MET A 26 -35.14 11.23 -28.74
C MET A 26 -34.68 9.83 -28.34
N GLN A 27 -34.84 8.84 -29.23
CA GLN A 27 -34.41 7.46 -28.99
C GLN A 27 -32.90 7.34 -28.74
N VAL A 28 -32.07 8.04 -29.52
CA VAL A 28 -30.61 8.03 -29.31
C VAL A 28 -30.22 8.70 -27.99
N ASN A 29 -30.87 9.80 -27.61
CA ASN A 29 -30.62 10.46 -26.32
C ASN A 29 -31.01 9.59 -25.14
N LEU A 30 -32.14 8.89 -25.21
CA LEU A 30 -32.59 7.93 -24.18
C LEU A 30 -31.59 6.78 -24.04
N LYS A 31 -31.19 6.14 -25.15
CA LYS A 31 -30.17 5.09 -25.15
C LYS A 31 -28.83 5.58 -24.61
N GLY A 32 -28.41 6.79 -24.97
CA GLY A 32 -27.19 7.39 -24.46
C GLY A 32 -27.23 7.64 -22.94
N HIS A 33 -28.38 8.02 -22.40
CA HIS A 33 -28.58 8.14 -20.96
C HIS A 33 -28.52 6.77 -20.27
N GLU A 34 -29.19 5.76 -20.83
CA GLU A 34 -29.17 4.37 -20.32
C GLU A 34 -27.76 3.79 -20.28
N ILE A 35 -26.99 3.93 -21.36
CA ILE A 35 -25.59 3.46 -21.43
C ILE A 35 -24.75 4.10 -20.32
N LYS A 36 -24.88 5.42 -20.11
CA LYS A 36 -24.18 6.11 -19.01
C LYS A 36 -24.60 5.58 -17.63
N GLY A 37 -25.86 5.18 -17.46
CA GLY A 37 -26.35 4.52 -16.26
C GLY A 37 -25.72 3.15 -16.04
N ILE A 38 -25.68 2.33 -17.09
CA ILE A 38 -25.07 1.00 -17.09
C ILE A 38 -23.57 1.08 -16.79
N ASP A 39 -22.84 2.02 -17.40
CA ASP A 39 -21.40 2.20 -17.15
C ASP A 39 -21.12 2.50 -15.68
N LYS A 40 -21.95 3.33 -15.04
CA LYS A 40 -21.84 3.60 -13.60
C LYS A 40 -22.06 2.34 -12.79
N GLN A 41 -23.08 1.54 -13.13
CA GLN A 41 -23.36 0.28 -12.46
C GLN A 41 -22.22 -0.73 -12.62
N ILE A 42 -21.65 -0.85 -13.83
CA ILE A 42 -20.51 -1.72 -14.10
C ILE A 42 -19.30 -1.29 -13.25
N LYS A 43 -19.01 0.02 -13.18
CA LYS A 43 -17.92 0.54 -12.34
C LYS A 43 -18.14 0.19 -10.87
N ILE A 44 -19.36 0.35 -10.36
CA ILE A 44 -19.71 -0.04 -8.98
C ILE A 44 -19.48 -1.54 -8.77
N GLN A 45 -19.91 -2.38 -9.70
CA GLN A 45 -19.74 -3.83 -9.62
C GLN A 45 -18.26 -4.23 -9.67
N GLN A 46 -17.45 -3.60 -10.51
CA GLN A 46 -16.00 -3.84 -10.58
C GLN A 46 -15.32 -3.53 -9.25
N VAL A 47 -15.64 -2.39 -8.62
CA VAL A 47 -15.12 -2.04 -7.29
C VAL A 47 -15.54 -3.08 -6.26
N ARG A 48 -16.82 -3.50 -6.26
CA ARG A 48 -17.33 -4.52 -5.34
C ARG A 48 -16.61 -5.86 -5.51
N LEU A 49 -16.39 -6.30 -6.74
CA LEU A 49 -15.64 -7.54 -7.02
C LEU A 49 -14.20 -7.44 -6.55
N LYS A 50 -13.54 -6.29 -6.76
CA LYS A 50 -12.16 -6.06 -6.28
C LYS A 50 -12.10 -6.17 -4.76
N LEU A 51 -13.02 -5.53 -4.05
CA LEU A 51 -13.12 -5.60 -2.58
C LEU A 51 -13.37 -7.02 -2.09
N ASN A 52 -14.33 -7.72 -2.69
CA ASN A 52 -14.64 -9.11 -2.33
C ASN A 52 -13.43 -10.04 -2.54
N ARG A 53 -12.69 -9.88 -3.65
CA ARG A 53 -11.46 -10.65 -3.91
C ARG A 53 -10.38 -10.38 -2.86
N THR A 54 -10.16 -9.10 -2.52
CA THR A 54 -9.17 -8.75 -1.49
C THR A 54 -9.57 -9.26 -0.11
N PHE A 55 -10.86 -9.24 0.21
CA PHE A 55 -11.39 -9.72 1.48
C PHE A 55 -11.26 -11.24 1.59
N ALA A 56 -11.69 -11.98 0.56
CA ALA A 56 -11.53 -13.42 0.50
C ALA A 56 -10.05 -13.84 0.61
N ALA A 57 -9.15 -13.13 -0.08
CA ALA A 57 -7.71 -13.37 0.02
C ALA A 57 -7.14 -13.07 1.42
N CYS A 58 -7.71 -12.12 2.16
CA CYS A 58 -7.34 -11.85 3.55
C CYS A 58 -7.83 -12.98 4.47
N GLN A 59 -9.06 -13.44 4.27
CA GLN A 59 -9.71 -14.48 5.09
C GLN A 59 -9.07 -15.86 4.95
N LEU A 60 -8.54 -16.18 3.76
CA LEU A 60 -7.88 -17.46 3.49
C LEU A 60 -6.42 -17.52 3.96
N LYS A 61 -5.86 -16.42 4.48
CA LYS A 61 -4.51 -16.44 5.06
C LYS A 61 -4.52 -17.20 6.39
N PRO A 62 -3.51 -18.06 6.67
CA PRO A 62 -3.40 -18.74 7.95
C PRO A 62 -3.35 -17.72 9.09
N SER A 63 -3.94 -18.09 10.23
CA SER A 63 -4.18 -17.16 11.35
C SER A 63 -2.92 -16.76 12.12
N TYR A 64 -1.77 -17.38 11.85
CA TYR A 64 -0.53 -17.15 12.59
C TYR A 64 0.68 -17.11 11.65
N ASP A 65 1.38 -15.99 11.70
CA ASP A 65 2.75 -15.87 11.19
C ASP A 65 3.73 -16.27 12.31
N PHE A 66 4.96 -16.64 11.94
CA PHE A 66 6.01 -16.92 12.92
C PHE A 66 6.52 -15.60 13.52
N GLU A 67 6.25 -15.37 14.80
CA GLU A 67 6.77 -14.24 15.55
C GLU A 67 8.06 -14.62 16.28
N LEU A 68 9.10 -13.80 16.10
CA LEU A 68 10.42 -14.03 16.67
C LEU A 68 10.88 -12.78 17.42
N THR A 69 11.42 -12.98 18.62
CA THR A 69 12.05 -11.92 19.41
C THR A 69 13.55 -12.21 19.49
N LYS A 70 14.36 -11.27 19.02
CA LYS A 70 15.82 -11.36 19.08
C LYS A 70 16.39 -10.11 19.74
N ASN A 71 17.23 -10.33 20.75
CA ASN A 71 17.99 -9.26 21.40
C ASN A 71 19.33 -9.13 20.69
N ILE A 72 19.65 -7.92 20.20
CA ILE A 72 20.86 -7.67 19.42
C ILE A 72 21.67 -6.60 20.14
N SER A 73 22.87 -6.97 20.58
CA SER A 73 23.81 -6.05 21.19
C SER A 73 24.56 -5.29 20.09
N LEU A 74 24.42 -3.96 20.03
CA LEU A 74 25.17 -3.15 19.05
C LEU A 74 26.69 -3.26 19.23
N ARG A 75 27.15 -3.61 20.45
CA ARG A 75 28.56 -3.89 20.74
C ARG A 75 29.09 -5.11 20.00
N GLU A 76 28.26 -6.13 19.82
CA GLU A 76 28.65 -7.35 19.10
C GLU A 76 28.61 -7.11 17.59
N LEU A 77 27.62 -6.34 17.13
CA LEU A 77 27.47 -6.01 15.72
C LEU A 77 28.61 -5.11 15.21
N ASN A 78 28.90 -4.01 15.91
CA ASN A 78 29.93 -3.07 15.52
C ASN A 78 30.54 -2.38 16.75
N PRO A 79 31.54 -3.00 17.40
CA PRO A 79 32.16 -2.44 18.60
C PRO A 79 32.90 -1.13 18.33
N ARG A 80 33.34 -0.89 17.10
CA ARG A 80 34.10 0.32 16.70
C ARG A 80 33.21 1.55 16.52
N ALA A 81 31.92 1.38 16.22
CA ALA A 81 30.99 2.49 16.04
C ALA A 81 30.39 3.01 17.35
N LEU A 82 30.52 2.26 18.46
CA LEU A 82 29.96 2.62 19.76
C LEU A 82 30.54 3.89 20.41
N PRO A 83 31.87 4.14 20.40
CA PRO A 83 32.44 5.32 21.06
C PRO A 83 31.93 6.63 20.45
N THR A 84 31.52 6.61 19.19
CA THR A 84 30.99 7.78 18.49
C THR A 84 29.55 8.08 18.89
N LEU A 85 28.82 7.15 19.53
CA LEU A 85 27.43 7.17 20.07
C LEU A 85 26.31 7.67 19.11
N ARG A 86 26.68 8.31 18.00
CA ARG A 86 25.87 8.90 16.94
C ARG A 86 26.09 8.14 15.63
N GLY A 87 26.30 6.84 15.71
CA GLY A 87 26.61 5.98 14.58
C GLY A 87 25.36 5.42 13.90
N THR A 88 25.43 5.26 12.58
CA THR A 88 24.50 4.41 11.84
C THR A 88 24.87 2.95 12.07
N PHE A 89 23.87 2.07 12.17
CA PHE A 89 24.08 0.63 12.23
C PHE A 89 23.17 -0.06 11.22
N SER A 90 23.62 -1.19 10.70
CA SER A 90 22.85 -2.03 9.78
C SER A 90 22.61 -3.39 10.42
N LEU A 91 21.39 -3.90 10.30
CA LEU A 91 21.05 -5.25 10.74
C LEU A 91 21.05 -6.15 9.50
N PRO A 92 22.14 -6.89 9.22
CA PRO A 92 22.18 -7.79 8.07
C PRO A 92 21.22 -8.96 8.29
N GLU A 93 20.62 -9.44 7.20
CA GLU A 93 19.73 -10.60 7.21
C GLU A 93 20.40 -11.84 7.81
N LEU A 94 21.72 -11.97 7.61
CA LEU A 94 22.55 -13.07 8.12
C LEU A 94 22.37 -13.30 9.63
N LEU A 95 22.16 -12.22 10.41
CA LEU A 95 21.88 -12.35 11.84
C LEU A 95 20.63 -13.18 12.12
N PHE A 96 19.60 -13.06 11.28
CA PHE A 96 18.34 -13.78 11.43
C PHE A 96 18.39 -15.17 10.77
N ASP A 97 19.22 -15.35 9.74
CA ASP A 97 19.46 -16.65 9.11
C ASP A 97 20.17 -17.64 10.04
N PHE A 98 21.05 -17.16 10.93
CA PHE A 98 21.71 -18.02 11.91
C PHE A 98 20.75 -18.69 12.90
N ASP A 99 19.67 -18.02 13.27
CA ASP A 99 18.70 -18.58 14.21
C ASP A 99 17.75 -19.54 13.49
N PHE A 100 17.27 -19.15 12.30
CA PHE A 100 16.29 -19.91 11.52
C PHE A 100 16.66 -19.90 10.04
N PRO A 101 17.47 -20.87 9.56
CA PRO A 101 17.90 -20.90 8.17
C PRO A 101 16.71 -21.18 7.24
N GLY A 102 16.73 -20.57 6.05
CA GLY A 102 15.74 -20.83 4.99
C GLY A 102 14.42 -20.03 5.11
N HIS A 103 14.22 -19.27 6.18
CA HIS A 103 13.08 -18.35 6.25
C HIS A 103 13.28 -17.18 5.26
N PHE A 104 12.19 -16.74 4.65
CA PHE A 104 12.12 -15.61 3.73
C PHE A 104 10.90 -14.75 4.07
N MET A 105 10.74 -13.58 3.46
CA MET A 105 9.68 -12.60 3.78
C MET A 105 9.64 -12.18 5.26
N ARG A 106 10.80 -12.20 5.95
CA ARG A 106 10.90 -11.73 7.33
C ARG A 106 10.64 -10.22 7.40
N ARG A 107 9.69 -9.81 8.24
CA ARG A 107 9.37 -8.40 8.49
C ARG A 107 9.52 -8.10 9.97
N ILE A 108 10.16 -6.98 10.27
CA ILE A 108 10.26 -6.49 11.64
C ILE A 108 8.90 -5.92 12.05
N ARG A 109 8.31 -6.48 13.11
CA ARG A 109 7.03 -6.01 13.66
C ARG A 109 7.21 -4.80 14.57
N SER A 110 8.17 -4.88 15.48
CA SER A 110 8.49 -3.83 16.46
C SER A 110 9.96 -3.92 16.83
N VAL A 111 10.52 -2.81 17.30
CA VAL A 111 11.84 -2.80 17.91
C VAL A 111 11.80 -1.90 19.12
N SER A 112 12.23 -2.44 20.25
CA SER A 112 12.50 -1.67 21.47
C SER A 112 14.01 -1.49 21.65
N VAL A 113 14.40 -0.38 22.27
CA VAL A 113 15.79 -0.04 22.51
C VAL A 113 16.04 0.04 24.02
N SER A 114 17.11 -0.61 24.46
CA SER A 114 17.64 -0.48 25.83
C SER A 114 19.03 0.11 25.78
N ILE A 115 19.27 1.17 26.54
CA ILE A 115 20.55 1.87 26.63
C ILE A 115 21.10 1.62 28.05
N PRO A 116 22.09 0.74 28.21
CA PRO A 116 22.72 0.52 29.50
C PRO A 116 23.64 1.70 29.82
N CYS A 117 23.16 2.67 30.61
CA CYS A 117 23.96 3.78 31.11
C CYS A 117 23.56 4.14 32.54
N VAL A 118 24.48 4.77 33.27
CA VAL A 118 24.20 5.32 34.61
C VAL A 118 23.52 6.67 34.43
N ILE A 119 22.28 6.79 34.92
CA ILE A 119 21.46 8.00 34.81
C ILE A 119 21.21 8.55 36.22
N GLY A 120 21.22 9.87 36.37
CA GLY A 120 20.87 10.52 37.63
C GLY A 120 19.38 10.38 37.96
N PRO A 121 18.99 10.56 39.24
CA PRO A 121 17.57 10.60 39.62
C PRO A 121 16.80 11.63 38.79
N TYR A 122 15.57 11.31 38.41
CA TYR A 122 14.66 12.20 37.67
C TYR A 122 15.18 12.73 36.32
N THR A 123 16.18 12.08 35.73
CA THR A 123 16.72 12.46 34.42
C THR A 123 16.25 11.46 33.37
N SER A 124 15.70 11.94 32.25
CA SER A 124 15.33 11.12 31.10
C SER A 124 16.46 11.06 30.07
N LEU A 125 16.47 10.00 29.26
CA LEU A 125 17.41 9.85 28.16
C LEU A 125 16.75 10.28 26.87
N ALA A 126 17.26 11.32 26.22
CA ALA A 126 16.77 11.73 24.91
C ALA A 126 17.57 11.04 23.80
N ALA A 127 16.93 10.15 23.05
CA ALA A 127 17.48 9.59 21.83
C ALA A 127 16.41 9.50 20.74
N THR A 128 16.80 9.73 19.48
CA THR A 128 15.91 9.52 18.33
C THR A 128 16.52 8.49 17.43
N ARG A 129 15.73 7.48 17.06
CA ARG A 129 16.13 6.47 16.09
C ARG A 129 15.42 6.71 14.77
N PHE A 130 16.18 6.64 13.69
CA PHE A 130 15.70 6.79 12.32
C PHE A 130 15.92 5.49 11.56
N LEU A 131 14.92 5.08 10.78
CA LEU A 131 15.04 4.07 9.74
C LEU A 131 15.43 4.77 8.44
N THR A 132 16.66 4.56 8.00
CA THR A 132 17.17 5.13 6.74
C THR A 132 16.71 4.31 5.53
N GLU A 133 16.85 3.00 5.62
CA GLU A 133 16.47 2.06 4.56
C GLU A 133 16.03 0.72 5.17
N HIS A 134 15.23 -0.02 4.41
CA HIS A 134 14.85 -1.38 4.76
C HIS A 134 14.81 -2.25 3.51
N ARG A 135 15.12 -3.54 3.71
CA ARG A 135 15.14 -4.54 2.65
C ARG A 135 14.82 -5.90 3.27
N TYR A 136 14.12 -6.74 2.52
CA TYR A 136 13.87 -8.12 2.90
C TYR A 136 13.88 -9.02 1.67
N ARG A 137 14.15 -10.30 1.89
CA ARG A 137 14.15 -11.34 0.87
C ARG A 137 12.72 -11.78 0.54
N VAL A 138 12.37 -11.80 -0.74
CA VAL A 138 11.02 -12.21 -1.20
C VAL A 138 10.97 -13.69 -1.56
N ASN A 139 12.07 -14.23 -2.09
CA ASN A 139 12.12 -15.60 -2.59
C ASN A 139 12.95 -16.51 -1.68
N SER A 140 12.50 -17.75 -1.48
CA SER A 140 13.19 -18.76 -0.67
C SER A 140 14.51 -19.25 -1.26
N ALA A 141 14.75 -19.11 -2.57
CA ALA A 141 16.01 -19.41 -3.24
C ALA A 141 16.71 -18.09 -3.61
N ALA A 142 17.56 -17.57 -2.73
CA ALA A 142 18.40 -16.42 -3.02
C ALA A 142 19.73 -16.93 -3.58
N SER A 143 19.90 -16.86 -4.90
CA SER A 143 21.18 -17.12 -5.57
C SER A 143 21.98 -15.84 -5.78
N ASP A 144 21.32 -14.69 -5.88
CA ASP A 144 21.91 -13.42 -6.32
C ASP A 144 21.41 -12.22 -5.51
N GLY A 145 22.15 -11.10 -5.55
CA GLY A 145 21.73 -9.83 -4.95
C GLY A 145 20.40 -9.27 -5.48
N ASN A 146 19.92 -9.79 -6.61
CA ASN A 146 18.63 -9.45 -7.23
C ASN A 146 17.42 -10.18 -6.58
N SER A 147 17.67 -11.15 -5.70
CA SER A 147 16.64 -11.84 -4.90
C SER A 147 16.08 -10.96 -3.77
N TYR A 148 16.75 -9.85 -3.51
CA TYR A 148 16.25 -8.77 -2.68
C TYR A 148 15.48 -7.79 -3.55
N LEU A 149 14.25 -7.50 -3.15
CA LEU A 149 13.41 -6.58 -3.89
C LEU A 149 13.90 -5.14 -3.69
N GLY A 150 14.50 -4.59 -4.74
CA GLY A 150 14.94 -3.19 -4.79
C GLY A 150 13.86 -2.18 -5.18
N SER A 151 12.60 -2.57 -5.45
CA SER A 151 11.62 -1.63 -6.05
C SER A 151 10.13 -1.89 -5.80
N VAL A 152 9.73 -2.58 -4.73
CA VAL A 152 8.34 -2.37 -4.24
C VAL A 152 8.38 -1.25 -3.23
N SER A 153 7.67 -0.17 -3.55
CA SER A 153 7.43 0.98 -2.68
C SER A 153 6.71 0.52 -1.42
N ASN A 154 7.48 -0.02 -0.49
CA ASN A 154 7.01 -0.35 0.84
C ASN A 154 6.81 0.97 1.55
N ASN A 155 5.58 1.46 1.57
CA ASN A 155 5.22 2.64 2.35
C ASN A 155 5.47 2.33 3.82
N VAL A 156 6.54 2.89 4.40
CA VAL A 156 6.82 2.80 5.83
C VAL A 156 6.12 3.98 6.49
N PRO A 157 5.02 3.76 7.23
CA PRO A 157 4.25 4.85 7.81
C PRO A 157 5.00 5.58 8.93
N ILE A 158 5.89 4.88 9.64
CA ILE A 158 6.66 5.42 10.77
C ILE A 158 8.14 5.05 10.56
N SER A 159 8.96 6.04 10.23
CA SER A 159 10.40 5.87 10.04
C SER A 159 11.23 6.33 11.23
N GLN A 160 10.62 6.95 12.25
CA GLN A 160 11.37 7.58 13.34
C GLN A 160 10.61 7.47 14.65
N VAL A 161 11.36 7.31 15.74
CA VAL A 161 10.81 7.19 17.09
C VAL A 161 11.75 7.85 18.09
N ALA A 162 11.19 8.56 19.07
CA ALA A 162 11.93 9.10 20.21
C ALA A 162 11.89 8.13 21.40
N ILE A 163 13.02 8.01 22.09
CA ILE A 163 13.23 7.19 23.28
C ILE A 163 13.46 8.15 24.45
N SER A 164 12.91 7.81 25.61
CA SER A 164 12.89 8.64 26.83
C SER A 164 13.32 7.88 28.09
N SER A 165 12.95 6.59 28.22
CA SER A 165 13.21 5.80 29.44
C SER A 165 14.51 5.00 29.38
N GLY A 166 14.98 4.67 28.18
CA GLY A 166 16.20 3.90 27.94
C GLY A 166 16.15 2.44 28.38
N MET A 167 15.01 1.92 28.82
CA MET A 167 14.82 0.50 29.15
C MET A 167 13.66 -0.07 28.33
N GLN A 168 13.99 -0.92 27.35
CA GLN A 168 13.03 -1.57 26.44
C GLN A 168 11.99 -0.58 25.86
N ASP A 169 12.45 0.62 25.52
CA ASP A 169 11.59 1.70 25.09
C ASP A 169 11.26 1.55 23.59
N SER A 170 9.96 1.58 23.27
CA SER A 170 9.46 1.56 21.89
C SER A 170 8.95 2.93 21.42
N GLY A 171 9.08 3.95 22.26
CA GLY A 171 8.66 5.34 22.03
C GLY A 171 7.16 5.58 22.00
N THR A 172 6.40 4.67 22.60
CA THR A 172 4.98 4.82 22.91
C THR A 172 4.81 5.06 24.41
N PHE A 173 3.81 5.86 24.79
CA PHE A 173 3.42 6.09 26.19
C PHE A 173 2.26 5.16 26.59
#